data_AF-A0A955WQC9-F1
#
_entry.id   AF-A0A955WQC9-F1
#
_cell.length_a   1.000
_cell.length_b   1.000
_cell.length_c   1.000
_cell.angle_alpha   90.00
_cell.angle_beta   90.00
_cell.angle_gamma   90.00
#
_symmetry.space_group_name_H-M   'P 1'
#
loop_
_entity.id
_entity.type
_entity.pdbx_description
1 polymer ?
#
loop_
_entity_poly.entity_id
_entity_poly.type
_entity_poly.pdbx_seq_one_letter_code
_entity_poly.pdbx_strand_id
1 'polypeptide(L)'
;GGGPLDPALHARARALGVPVAPTWGLTETASQVCTAAPGEGGPDVGAPLPFARVRSNDAGRLVVEGPLAPGGRLVTGDRGRIDADGRVTVDGRADGLIISGGVNLDPAEIAAALEAHPAVRAAAVVGVPDRRWGSRPTALVVADGSVDAPALRAHVRARLTRYKVPDRIVFSDALPRTAL
;
A
#
# COMPACT_ATOMS: atom_id res chain seq x y z
N GLY A 1 -10.34 -4.49 9.21
CA GLY A 1 -9.58 -5.05 8.08
C GLY A 1 -8.15 -5.29 8.51
N GLY A 2 -7.50 -6.32 7.97
CA GLY A 2 -6.08 -6.59 8.22
C GLY A 2 -5.17 -5.63 7.43
N GLY A 3 -3.92 -5.47 7.88
CA GLY A 3 -2.89 -4.76 7.12
C GLY A 3 -2.34 -5.60 5.94
N PRO A 4 -1.53 -5.00 5.06
CA PRO A 4 -0.88 -5.75 3.98
C PRO A 4 -0.01 -6.89 4.53
N LEU A 5 0.11 -7.97 3.76
CA LEU A 5 0.96 -9.10 4.12
C LEU A 5 2.43 -8.67 4.10
N ASP A 6 3.10 -8.81 5.26
CA ASP A 6 4.54 -8.55 5.37
C ASP A 6 5.33 -9.59 4.53
N PRO A 7 6.13 -9.15 3.53
CA PRO A 7 6.87 -10.06 2.65
C PRO A 7 7.90 -10.93 3.39
N ALA A 8 8.55 -10.39 4.43
CA ALA A 8 9.54 -11.11 5.22
C ALA A 8 8.88 -12.18 6.10
N LEU A 9 7.74 -11.86 6.71
CA LEU A 9 6.95 -12.83 7.47
C LEU A 9 6.42 -13.95 6.56
N HIS A 10 5.92 -13.60 5.37
CA HIS A 10 5.45 -14.57 4.38
C HIS A 10 6.60 -15.48 3.90
N ALA A 11 7.76 -14.91 3.59
CA ALA A 11 8.94 -15.69 3.21
C ALA A 11 9.37 -16.67 4.33
N ARG A 12 9.35 -16.22 5.59
CA ARG A 12 9.65 -17.06 6.76
C ARG A 12 8.64 -18.19 6.94
N ALA A 13 7.34 -17.92 6.76
CA ALA A 13 6.31 -18.94 6.84
C ALA A 13 6.50 -20.03 5.77
N ARG A 14 6.81 -19.63 4.52
CA ARG A 14 7.13 -20.57 3.43
C ARG A 14 8.37 -21.42 3.75
N ALA A 15 9.43 -20.82 4.29
CA ALA A 15 10.63 -21.56 4.69
C ALA A 15 10.38 -22.62 5.77
N LEU A 16 9.36 -22.42 6.62
CA LEU A 16 8.92 -23.36 7.64
C LEU A 16 7.89 -24.40 7.13
N GLY A 17 7.53 -24.36 5.84
CA GLY A 17 6.48 -25.22 5.28
C GLY A 17 5.08 -24.90 5.81
N VAL A 18 4.88 -23.72 6.41
CA VAL A 18 3.58 -23.28 6.92
C VAL A 18 2.81 -22.62 5.78
N PRO A 19 1.69 -23.19 5.33
CA PRO A 19 0.91 -22.60 4.26
C PRO A 19 0.23 -21.32 4.73
N VAL A 20 0.44 -20.23 3.99
CA VAL A 20 -0.24 -18.94 4.20
C VAL A 20 -1.20 -18.73 3.03
N ALA A 21 -2.41 -18.28 3.35
CA ALA A 21 -3.42 -17.88 2.37
C ALA A 21 -3.66 -16.36 2.52
N PRO A 22 -3.05 -15.53 1.66
CA PRO A 22 -3.39 -14.11 1.59
C PRO A 22 -4.89 -13.91 1.37
N THR A 23 -5.50 -13.00 2.13
CA THR A 23 -6.90 -12.62 2.00
C THR A 23 -7.02 -11.11 1.88
N TRP A 24 -8.04 -10.66 1.16
CA TRP A 24 -8.47 -9.26 1.21
C TRP A 24 -9.94 -9.17 1.56
N GLY A 25 -10.27 -8.18 2.39
CA GLY A 25 -11.63 -7.80 2.70
C GLY A 25 -11.65 -6.65 3.70
N LEU A 26 -12.84 -6.09 3.88
CA LEU A 26 -13.09 -4.93 4.71
C LEU A 26 -14.27 -5.21 5.65
N THR A 27 -14.40 -4.42 6.71
CA THR A 27 -15.45 -4.63 7.71
C THR A 27 -16.82 -4.56 7.06
N GLU A 28 -17.00 -3.63 6.13
CA GLU A 28 -18.21 -3.44 5.33
C GLU A 28 -18.56 -4.65 4.46
N THR A 29 -17.60 -5.55 4.18
CA THR A 29 -17.78 -6.74 3.34
C THR A 29 -17.54 -8.05 4.10
N ALA A 30 -17.88 -8.08 5.39
CA ALA A 30 -17.70 -9.26 6.25
C ALA A 30 -16.26 -9.80 6.32
N SER A 31 -15.27 -8.90 6.25
CA SER A 31 -13.83 -9.15 6.43
C SER A 31 -13.10 -9.95 5.36
N GLN A 32 -13.79 -10.67 4.47
CA GLN A 32 -13.14 -11.45 3.40
C GLN A 32 -13.95 -11.43 2.11
N VAL A 33 -13.32 -10.95 1.05
CA VAL A 33 -13.85 -10.86 -0.33
C VAL A 33 -13.03 -11.72 -1.28
N CYS A 34 -11.70 -11.72 -1.12
CA CYS A 34 -10.78 -12.55 -1.89
C CYS A 34 -9.92 -13.42 -0.97
N THR A 35 -9.55 -14.59 -1.45
CA THR A 35 -8.56 -15.46 -0.79
C THR A 35 -7.74 -16.19 -1.84
N ALA A 36 -6.44 -16.29 -1.62
CA ALA A 36 -5.62 -17.23 -2.35
C ALA A 36 -5.75 -18.64 -1.74
N ALA A 37 -5.39 -19.66 -2.51
CA ALA A 37 -5.30 -21.01 -1.97
C ALA A 37 -4.10 -21.10 -0.98
N PRO A 38 -4.15 -21.98 0.03
CA PRO A 38 -3.03 -22.15 0.96
C PRO A 38 -1.73 -22.47 0.22
N GLY A 39 -0.70 -21.63 0.40
CA GLY A 39 0.61 -21.80 -0.26
C GLY A 39 0.70 -21.17 -1.65
N GLU A 40 -0.42 -20.80 -2.27
CA GLU A 40 -0.43 -19.90 -3.42
C GLU A 40 -0.34 -18.47 -2.90
N GLY A 41 0.84 -17.86 -3.01
CA GLY A 41 1.06 -16.52 -2.46
C GLY A 41 2.13 -15.75 -3.21
N GLY A 42 1.73 -14.59 -3.72
CA GLY A 42 2.55 -13.58 -4.38
C GLY A 42 2.10 -12.17 -3.96
N PRO A 43 2.14 -11.16 -4.86
CA PRO A 43 1.54 -9.86 -4.58
C PRO A 43 -0.01 -9.89 -4.61
N ASP A 44 -0.62 -10.94 -5.16
CA ASP A 44 -2.07 -11.10 -5.21
C ASP A 44 -2.67 -11.67 -3.92
N VAL A 45 -3.93 -11.34 -3.70
CA VAL A 45 -4.77 -11.83 -2.59
C VAL A 45 -5.73 -12.94 -3.05
N GLY A 46 -5.47 -13.52 -4.22
CA GLY A 46 -6.26 -14.57 -4.85
C GLY A 46 -7.56 -14.11 -5.50
N ALA A 47 -8.43 -15.09 -5.77
CA ALA A 47 -9.69 -14.88 -6.47
C ALA A 47 -10.81 -14.43 -5.50
N PRO A 48 -11.85 -13.74 -6.01
CA PRO A 48 -13.07 -13.47 -5.25
C PRO A 48 -13.72 -14.77 -4.75
N LEU A 49 -14.33 -14.70 -3.57
CA LEU A 49 -15.20 -15.77 -3.06
C LEU A 49 -16.34 -16.06 -4.05
N PRO A 50 -16.91 -17.28 -4.09
CA PRO A 50 -17.89 -17.68 -5.10
C PRO A 50 -19.14 -16.78 -5.22
N PHE A 51 -19.46 -16.05 -4.16
CA PHE A 51 -20.61 -15.15 -4.07
C PHE A 51 -20.21 -13.66 -4.16
N ALA A 52 -18.96 -13.35 -4.49
CA ALA A 52 -18.47 -12.00 -4.67
C ALA A 52 -17.99 -11.80 -6.10
N ARG A 53 -18.20 -10.59 -6.63
CA ARG A 53 -17.54 -10.12 -7.85
C ARG A 53 -16.72 -8.90 -7.50
N VAL A 54 -15.50 -8.84 -8.03
CA VAL A 54 -14.58 -7.72 -7.84
C VAL A 54 -14.24 -7.13 -9.20
N ARG A 55 -14.33 -5.80 -9.30
CA ARG A 55 -13.98 -5.02 -10.49
C ARG A 55 -13.11 -3.84 -10.07
N SER A 56 -12.42 -3.21 -11.02
CA SER A 56 -11.78 -1.90 -10.83
C SER A 56 -12.56 -0.87 -11.63
N ASN A 57 -12.83 0.30 -11.05
CA ASN A 57 -13.46 1.41 -11.77
C ASN A 57 -12.43 2.29 -12.50
N ASP A 58 -12.88 3.31 -13.22
CA ASP A 58 -12.00 4.21 -13.99
C ASP A 58 -11.01 5.00 -13.11
N ALA A 59 -11.29 5.12 -11.81
CA ALA A 59 -10.38 5.72 -10.83
C ALA A 59 -9.40 4.70 -10.21
N GLY A 60 -9.40 3.45 -10.68
CA GLY A 60 -8.57 2.35 -10.18
C GLY A 60 -8.97 1.84 -8.80
N ARG A 61 -10.20 2.12 -8.33
CA ARG A 61 -10.73 1.63 -7.05
C ARG A 61 -11.40 0.28 -7.24
N LEU A 62 -11.17 -0.63 -6.30
CA LEU A 62 -11.85 -1.91 -6.25
C LEU A 62 -13.32 -1.71 -5.90
N VAL A 63 -14.19 -2.38 -6.65
CA VAL A 63 -15.64 -2.39 -6.49
C VAL A 63 -16.06 -3.82 -6.18
N VAL A 64 -16.76 -4.02 -5.06
CA VAL A 64 -17.31 -5.31 -4.65
C VAL A 64 -18.79 -5.33 -4.99
N GLU A 65 -19.23 -6.37 -5.68
CA GLU A 65 -20.63 -6.61 -6.04
C GLU A 65 -21.08 -7.97 -5.50
N GLY A 66 -22.33 -8.04 -5.05
CA GLY A 66 -22.92 -9.26 -4.49
C GLY A 66 -23.33 -9.11 -3.02
N PRO A 67 -23.76 -10.21 -2.37
CA PRO A 67 -24.28 -10.23 -1.01
C PRO A 67 -23.30 -9.74 0.07
N LEU A 68 -21.99 -9.77 -0.19
CA LEU A 68 -21.02 -9.19 0.74
C LEU A 68 -21.04 -7.67 0.74
N ALA A 69 -21.48 -7.02 -0.33
CA ALA A 69 -21.49 -5.57 -0.41
C ALA A 69 -22.79 -5.02 0.21
N PRO A 70 -22.72 -4.04 1.11
CA PRO A 70 -23.91 -3.34 1.60
C PRO A 70 -24.70 -2.76 0.42
N GLY A 71 -25.99 -3.08 0.32
CA GLY A 71 -26.81 -2.66 -0.81
C GLY A 71 -26.47 -3.34 -2.16
N GLY A 72 -25.70 -4.42 -2.14
CA GLY A 72 -25.37 -5.23 -3.32
C GLY A 72 -24.20 -4.71 -4.16
N ARG A 73 -23.70 -3.49 -3.89
CA ARG A 73 -22.53 -2.90 -4.56
C ARG A 73 -21.84 -1.88 -3.67
N LEU A 74 -20.53 -2.02 -3.52
CA LEU A 74 -19.68 -1.13 -2.72
C LEU A 74 -18.46 -0.69 -3.53
N VAL A 75 -18.29 0.62 -3.70
CA VAL A 75 -17.03 1.20 -4.19
C VAL A 75 -16.12 1.36 -2.98
N THR A 76 -15.05 0.59 -2.92
CA THR A 76 -14.14 0.59 -1.76
C THR A 76 -13.22 1.81 -1.77
N GLY A 77 -12.56 2.06 -0.64
CA GLY A 77 -11.43 2.97 -0.57
C GLY A 77 -10.13 2.35 -1.08
N ASP A 78 -10.11 1.09 -1.48
CA ASP A 78 -8.90 0.37 -1.85
C ASP A 78 -8.68 0.45 -3.38
N ARG A 79 -7.42 0.60 -3.78
CA ARG A 79 -7.00 0.52 -5.18
C ARG A 79 -6.48 -0.87 -5.48
N GLY A 80 -6.63 -1.28 -6.72
CA GLY A 80 -6.13 -2.57 -7.14
C GLY A 80 -6.42 -2.90 -8.59
N ARG A 81 -5.85 -4.03 -9.00
CA ARG A 81 -5.97 -4.60 -10.34
C ARG A 81 -6.51 -6.03 -10.26
N ILE A 82 -7.17 -6.43 -11.32
CA ILE A 82 -7.65 -7.80 -11.54
C ILE A 82 -6.94 -8.31 -12.79
N ASP A 83 -6.32 -9.49 -12.70
CA ASP A 83 -5.67 -10.11 -13.85
C ASP A 83 -6.65 -10.92 -14.73
N ALA A 84 -6.13 -11.53 -15.79
CA ALA A 84 -6.93 -12.31 -16.74
C ALA A 84 -7.59 -13.55 -16.11
N ASP A 85 -7.02 -14.07 -15.03
CA ASP A 85 -7.53 -15.23 -14.28
C ASP A 85 -8.49 -14.82 -13.17
N GLY A 86 -8.78 -13.51 -13.04
CA GLY A 86 -9.69 -12.97 -12.03
C GLY A 86 -9.06 -12.83 -10.64
N ARG A 87 -7.73 -12.96 -10.51
CA ARG A 87 -7.04 -12.74 -9.23
C ARG A 87 -6.88 -11.26 -8.96
N VAL A 88 -7.06 -10.89 -7.71
CA VAL A 88 -7.03 -9.49 -7.26
C VAL A 88 -5.67 -9.18 -6.65
N THR A 89 -5.09 -8.04 -7.02
CA THR A 89 -3.98 -7.42 -6.29
C THR A 89 -4.45 -6.10 -5.70
N VAL A 90 -4.19 -5.88 -4.42
CA VAL A 90 -4.52 -4.64 -3.71
C VAL A 90 -3.27 -3.76 -3.67
N ASP A 91 -3.37 -2.59 -4.28
CA ASP A 91 -2.25 -1.66 -4.46
C ASP A 91 -2.18 -0.58 -3.37
N GLY A 92 -3.21 -0.47 -2.51
CA GLY A 92 -3.23 0.47 -1.39
C GLY A 92 -4.57 1.20 -1.27
N ARG A 93 -4.54 2.41 -0.71
CA ARG A 93 -5.73 3.22 -0.40
C ARG A 93 -5.85 4.42 -1.34
N ALA A 94 -7.05 4.63 -1.88
CA ALA A 94 -7.39 5.79 -2.71
C ALA A 94 -7.52 7.09 -1.92
N ASP A 95 -7.94 7.03 -0.66
CA ASP A 95 -8.00 8.18 0.27
C ASP A 95 -6.65 8.48 0.94
N GLY A 96 -5.68 7.56 0.87
CA GLY A 96 -4.32 7.77 1.33
C GLY A 96 -3.43 8.56 0.37
N LEU A 97 -3.93 8.97 -0.81
CA LEU A 97 -3.12 9.63 -1.83
C LEU A 97 -2.79 11.08 -1.46
N ILE A 98 -1.56 11.49 -1.78
CA ILE A 98 -1.14 12.88 -1.72
C ILE A 98 -1.46 13.51 -3.06
N ILE A 99 -2.46 14.38 -3.11
CA ILE A 99 -2.82 15.12 -4.32
C ILE A 99 -1.92 16.35 -4.43
N SER A 100 -0.94 16.29 -5.33
CA SER A 100 0.05 17.36 -5.55
C SER A 100 -0.05 17.90 -6.97
N GLY A 101 -0.51 19.14 -7.13
CA GLY A 101 -0.63 19.78 -8.46
C GLY A 101 -1.57 19.05 -9.41
N GLY A 102 -2.61 18.39 -8.88
CA GLY A 102 -3.53 17.56 -9.67
C GLY A 102 -3.01 16.14 -9.97
N VAL A 103 -1.84 15.77 -9.47
CA VAL A 103 -1.26 14.42 -9.62
C VAL A 103 -1.43 13.65 -8.31
N ASN A 104 -1.89 12.41 -8.42
CA ASN A 104 -2.00 11.48 -7.29
C ASN A 104 -0.63 10.84 -7.01
N LEU A 105 -0.08 11.09 -5.83
CA LEU A 105 1.15 10.46 -5.35
C LEU A 105 0.80 9.42 -4.29
N ASP A 106 1.32 8.21 -4.45
CA ASP A 106 1.14 7.14 -3.46
C ASP A 106 2.24 7.24 -2.38
N PRO A 107 1.89 7.52 -1.11
CA PRO A 107 2.89 7.59 -0.05
C PRO A 107 3.61 6.26 0.18
N ALA A 108 2.95 5.11 -0.04
CA ALA A 108 3.54 3.80 0.17
C ALA A 108 4.64 3.52 -0.88
N GLU A 109 4.44 3.96 -2.13
CA GLU A 109 5.48 3.87 -3.18
C GLU A 109 6.72 4.69 -2.80
N ILE A 110 6.51 5.89 -2.26
CA ILE A 110 7.61 6.78 -1.85
C ILE A 110 8.31 6.22 -0.61
N ALA A 111 7.56 5.68 0.36
CA ALA A 111 8.11 5.02 1.54
C ALA A 111 8.93 3.79 1.17
N ALA A 112 8.42 2.91 0.31
CA ALA A 112 9.15 1.74 -0.19
C ALA A 112 10.44 2.14 -0.92
N ALA A 113 10.41 3.22 -1.71
CA ALA A 113 11.62 3.75 -2.35
C ALA A 113 12.66 4.29 -1.35
N LEU A 114 12.24 4.81 -0.19
CA LEU A 114 13.14 5.21 0.89
C LEU A 114 13.71 3.99 1.63
N GLU A 115 12.87 3.01 1.93
CA GLU A 115 13.22 1.77 2.65
C GLU A 115 14.13 0.84 1.83
N ALA A 116 14.17 1.01 0.51
CA ALA A 116 15.16 0.36 -0.34
C ALA A 116 16.61 0.88 -0.14
N HIS A 117 16.79 1.96 0.62
CA HIS A 117 18.12 2.45 0.98
C HIS A 117 18.70 1.66 2.16
N PRO A 118 19.94 1.12 2.11
CA PRO A 118 20.48 0.24 3.14
C PRO A 118 20.54 0.82 4.57
N ALA A 119 20.64 2.14 4.68
CA ALA A 119 20.66 2.84 5.97
C ALA A 119 19.26 3.16 6.55
N VAL A 120 18.17 2.90 5.82
CA VAL A 120 16.81 3.21 6.25
C VAL A 120 16.14 1.95 6.81
N ARG A 121 15.75 1.99 8.08
CA ARG A 121 15.02 0.91 8.75
C ARG A 121 13.53 0.93 8.41
N ALA A 122 12.94 2.13 8.40
CA ALA A 122 11.53 2.34 8.12
C ALA A 122 11.28 3.79 7.66
N ALA A 123 10.25 3.99 6.84
CA ALA A 123 9.81 5.31 6.44
C ALA A 123 8.28 5.42 6.43
N ALA A 124 7.77 6.58 6.81
CA ALA A 124 6.38 6.96 6.60
C ALA A 124 6.34 8.24 5.75
N VAL A 125 5.42 8.31 4.79
CA VAL A 125 5.26 9.48 3.92
C VAL A 125 3.85 10.02 4.11
N VAL A 126 3.75 11.34 4.24
CA VAL A 126 2.48 12.05 4.40
C VAL A 126 2.43 13.28 3.50
N GLY A 127 1.23 13.68 3.13
CA GLY A 127 0.99 14.95 2.43
C GLY A 127 0.95 16.08 3.43
N VAL A 128 1.78 17.10 3.23
CA VAL A 128 1.74 18.35 3.99
C VAL A 128 1.15 19.45 3.11
N PRO A 129 0.21 20.29 3.62
CA PRO A 129 -0.37 21.37 2.84
C PRO A 129 0.69 22.29 2.23
N ASP A 130 0.49 22.64 0.96
CA ASP A 130 1.38 23.51 0.20
C ASP A 130 0.56 24.53 -0.60
N ARG A 131 0.98 25.79 -0.59
CA ARG A 131 0.23 26.89 -1.23
C ARG A 131 0.15 26.78 -2.75
N ARG A 132 1.16 26.19 -3.39
CA ARG A 132 1.26 26.11 -4.85
C ARG A 132 0.69 24.81 -5.39
N TRP A 133 0.91 23.72 -4.68
CA TRP A 133 0.60 22.37 -5.14
C TRP A 133 -0.56 21.72 -4.41
N GLY A 134 -1.17 22.40 -3.43
CA GLY A 134 -2.20 21.86 -2.56
C GLY A 134 -1.60 20.99 -1.46
N SER A 135 -0.81 19.98 -1.83
CA SER A 135 -0.08 19.11 -0.91
C SER A 135 1.28 18.69 -1.47
N ARG A 136 2.25 18.42 -0.60
CA ARG A 136 3.60 17.94 -0.96
C ARG A 136 4.05 16.78 -0.06
N PRO A 137 4.77 15.78 -0.61
CA PRO A 137 5.23 14.64 0.17
C PRO A 137 6.31 15.06 1.18
N THR A 138 6.10 14.68 2.44
CA THR A 138 7.06 14.77 3.53
C THR A 138 7.29 13.38 4.10
N ALA A 139 8.55 13.01 4.28
CA ALA A 139 8.93 11.72 4.84
C ALA A 139 9.40 11.86 6.29
N LEU A 140 8.95 10.94 7.14
CA LEU A 140 9.52 10.63 8.44
C LEU A 140 10.34 9.35 8.27
N VAL A 141 11.63 9.40 8.60
CA VAL A 141 12.59 8.34 8.33
C VAL A 141 13.23 7.89 9.63
N VAL A 142 13.31 6.57 9.79
CA VAL A 142 14.04 5.91 10.85
C VAL A 142 15.26 5.25 10.21
N ALA A 143 16.46 5.64 10.63
CA ALA A 143 17.72 5.18 10.05
C ALA A 143 18.53 4.32 11.03
N ASP A 144 19.19 3.29 10.52
CA ASP A 144 20.11 2.42 11.27
C ASP A 144 21.60 2.79 11.05
N GLY A 145 21.86 3.74 10.14
CA GLY A 145 23.21 4.19 9.79
C GLY A 145 23.28 5.68 9.48
N SER A 146 24.49 6.15 9.12
CA SER A 146 24.69 7.54 8.73
C SER A 146 24.15 7.78 7.32
N VAL A 147 23.08 8.57 7.22
CA VAL A 147 22.52 9.04 5.95
C VAL A 147 21.89 10.42 6.16
N ASP A 148 21.99 11.29 5.16
CA ASP A 148 21.39 12.61 5.18
C ASP A 148 20.20 12.73 4.21
N ALA A 149 19.42 13.80 4.37
CA ALA A 149 18.26 14.04 3.51
C ALA A 149 18.62 14.21 2.02
N PRO A 150 19.71 14.92 1.63
CA PRO A 150 20.17 14.96 0.24
C PRO A 150 20.44 13.59 -0.38
N ALA A 151 21.13 12.69 0.31
CA ALA A 151 21.42 11.34 -0.16
C ALA A 151 20.13 10.53 -0.37
N LEU A 152 19.19 10.59 0.57
CA LEU A 152 17.88 9.93 0.43
C LEU A 152 17.07 10.49 -0.74
N ARG A 153 17.08 11.81 -0.95
CA ARG A 153 16.42 12.41 -2.12
C ARG A 153 17.04 11.95 -3.43
N ALA A 154 18.37 11.83 -3.50
CA ALA A 154 19.05 11.31 -4.66
C ALA A 154 18.69 9.84 -4.91
N HIS A 155 18.63 9.03 -3.85
CA HIS A 155 18.22 7.64 -3.91
C HIS A 155 16.80 7.45 -4.47
N VAL A 156 15.85 8.27 -4.01
CA VAL A 156 14.46 8.26 -4.50
C VAL A 156 14.39 8.77 -5.95
N ARG A 157 15.12 9.84 -6.29
CA ARG A 157 15.18 10.38 -7.67
C ARG A 157 15.69 9.38 -8.70
N ALA A 158 16.55 8.44 -8.30
CA ALA A 158 17.05 7.39 -9.17
C ALA A 158 15.99 6.31 -9.49
N ARG A 159 14.89 6.25 -8.73
CA ARG A 159 13.85 5.21 -8.82
C ARG A 159 12.49 5.75 -9.25
N LEU A 160 12.17 6.96 -8.79
CA LEU A 160 10.87 7.60 -8.97
C LEU A 160 11.00 8.93 -9.70
N THR A 161 9.92 9.34 -10.36
CA THR A 161 9.83 10.64 -11.02
C THR A 161 10.00 11.79 -10.02
N ARG A 162 10.55 12.92 -10.48
CA ARG A 162 10.96 14.06 -9.63
C ARG A 162 9.88 14.56 -8.68
N TYR A 163 8.62 14.56 -9.10
CA TYR A 163 7.50 15.07 -8.30
C TYR A 163 7.08 14.14 -7.15
N LYS A 164 7.53 12.89 -7.13
CA LYS A 164 7.33 11.92 -6.03
C LYS A 164 8.39 12.04 -4.93
N VAL A 165 9.46 12.79 -5.16
CA VAL A 165 10.57 12.92 -4.20
C VAL A 165 10.11 13.81 -3.02
N PRO A 166 10.29 13.37 -1.76
CA PRO A 166 9.90 14.17 -0.60
C PRO A 166 10.61 15.53 -0.56
N ASP A 167 9.83 16.60 -0.36
CA ASP A 167 10.34 17.96 -0.19
C ASP A 167 11.00 18.16 1.16
N ARG A 168 10.57 17.39 2.15
CA ARG A 168 11.11 17.38 3.50
C ARG A 168 11.30 15.93 3.94
N ILE A 169 12.46 15.68 4.55
CA ILE A 169 12.79 14.41 5.20
C ILE A 169 13.13 14.76 6.64
N VAL A 170 12.44 14.13 7.58
CA VAL A 170 12.62 14.31 9.03
C VAL A 170 13.10 12.99 9.59
N PHE A 171 14.20 13.00 10.33
CA PHE A 171 14.69 11.80 11.00
C PHE A 171 14.04 11.65 12.38
N SER A 172 13.72 10.41 12.76
CA SER A 172 13.11 10.06 14.04
C SER A 172 13.66 8.72 14.52
N ASP A 173 13.67 8.51 15.84
CA ASP A 173 14.10 7.24 16.44
C ASP A 173 13.11 6.10 16.16
N ALA A 174 11.83 6.45 15.99
CA ALA A 174 10.75 5.53 15.68
C ALA A 174 9.62 6.20 14.90
N LEU A 175 8.81 5.39 14.20
CA LEU A 175 7.55 5.83 13.63
C LEU A 175 6.46 5.82 14.71
N PRO A 176 5.56 6.84 14.74
CA PRO A 176 4.42 6.83 15.63
C PRO A 176 3.50 5.65 15.31
N ARG A 177 3.04 4.96 16.35
CA ARG A 177 2.11 3.82 16.25
C ARG A 177 0.85 4.15 17.04
N THR A 178 -0.31 3.71 16.56
CA THR A 178 -1.53 3.73 17.36
C THR A 178 -1.39 2.72 18.50
N ALA A 179 -1.84 3.08 19.70
CA ALA A 179 -2.03 2.09 20.76
C ALA A 179 -3.10 1.08 20.27
N LEU A 180 -2.82 -0.21 20.45
CA LEU A 180 -3.74 -1.30 20.15
C LEU A 180 -4.95 -1.26 21.07
#